data_AF-A0AAN7TWU8-F1
#
_entry.id   AF-A0AAN7TWU8-F1
#
_cell.length_a   1.000
_cell.length_b   1.000
_cell.length_c   1.000
_cell.angle_alpha   90.00
_cell.angle_beta   90.00
_cell.angle_gamma   90.00
#
_symmetry.space_group_name_H-M   'P 1'
#
loop_
_entity.id
_entity.type
_entity.pdbx_description
1 polymer ?
#
loop_
_entity_poly.entity_id
_entity_poly.type
_entity_poly.pdbx_seq_one_letter_code
_entity_poly.pdbx_strand_id
1 'polypeptide(L)'
;MPRLLALAPILLCAAALVLSLLCLFAGTNKTFLEDYSIVTLNTSRLGQSALNTSRSSDNPFISFIDNVTNTISSDINSDLNSFAKDLGLHDFYSAHLRDYCEGYYTPGPVPNATLSKHSIHKNVTACSNHTATFNFDPRAVLQRELNASGHSNINLTDLKWPEAIDKGLHALAAAQKATFVLYCVAIALIGLALLLAIVSVFFDGRISAFVNVLVDWLAFLAIGLASAIVTAVAVKASHVINHYGNSVGVSASKGGKFLILTWVATAVMLAASLVWCADCVVERKEPKRVRAGKGKGFGGEYENGRF
;
A
#
# COMPACT_ATOMS: atom_id res chain seq x y z
N MET A 1 10.94 -22.71 -29.24
CA MET A 1 9.73 -21.94 -28.87
C MET A 1 9.50 -20.81 -29.88
N PRO A 2 8.26 -20.43 -30.26
CA PRO A 2 8.10 -19.17 -31.00
C PRO A 2 8.50 -18.03 -30.06
N ARG A 3 9.39 -17.15 -30.52
CA ARG A 3 9.95 -16.02 -29.75
C ARG A 3 8.89 -15.11 -29.09
N LEU A 4 7.64 -15.20 -29.55
CA LEU A 4 6.48 -14.53 -28.98
C LEU A 4 6.13 -14.96 -27.54
N LEU A 5 6.34 -16.23 -27.16
CA LEU A 5 5.99 -16.68 -25.80
C LEU A 5 7.02 -16.22 -24.75
N ALA A 6 8.28 -16.06 -25.15
CA ALA A 6 9.35 -15.52 -24.31
C ALA A 6 9.18 -14.02 -24.00
N LEU A 7 8.38 -13.29 -24.78
CA LEU A 7 8.07 -11.87 -24.53
C LEU A 7 7.01 -11.70 -23.44
N ALA A 8 6.18 -12.72 -23.18
CA ALA A 8 5.08 -12.60 -22.22
C ALA A 8 5.59 -12.40 -20.77
N PRO A 9 6.58 -13.17 -20.25
CA PRO A 9 7.12 -12.92 -18.91
C PRO A 9 7.79 -11.55 -18.77
N ILE A 10 8.45 -11.05 -19.83
CA ILE A 10 9.06 -9.72 -19.82
C ILE A 10 7.98 -8.65 -19.60
N LEU A 11 6.88 -8.70 -20.36
CA LEU A 11 5.79 -7.74 -20.23
C LEU A 11 5.09 -7.85 -18.87
N LEU A 12 4.87 -9.07 -18.37
CA LEU A 12 4.24 -9.29 -17.07
C LEU A 12 5.13 -8.81 -15.92
N CYS A 13 6.43 -9.13 -15.91
CA CYS A 13 7.37 -8.66 -14.91
C CYS A 13 7.53 -7.13 -14.96
N ALA A 14 7.57 -6.53 -16.16
CA ALA A 14 7.61 -5.07 -16.30
C ALA A 14 6.34 -4.41 -15.73
N ALA A 15 5.16 -4.96 -16.04
CA ALA A 15 3.90 -4.46 -15.47
C ALA A 15 3.86 -4.63 -13.95
N ALA A 16 4.24 -5.80 -13.42
CA ALA A 16 4.31 -6.04 -11.97
C ALA A 16 5.30 -5.09 -11.27
N LEU A 17 6.45 -4.80 -11.91
CA LEU A 17 7.45 -3.87 -11.39
C LEU A 17 6.87 -2.46 -11.30
N VAL A 18 6.24 -1.98 -12.37
CA VAL A 18 5.60 -0.66 -12.38
C VAL A 18 4.53 -0.58 -11.30
N LEU A 19 3.61 -1.54 -11.23
CA LEU A 19 2.54 -1.54 -10.21
C LEU A 19 3.09 -1.59 -8.78
N SER A 20 4.16 -2.34 -8.53
CA SER A 20 4.81 -2.42 -7.22
C SER A 20 5.51 -1.11 -6.85
N LEU A 21 6.16 -0.45 -7.81
CA LEU A 21 6.72 0.89 -7.62
C LEU A 21 5.62 1.92 -7.34
N LEU A 22 4.48 1.86 -8.05
CA LEU A 22 3.33 2.73 -7.77
C LEU A 22 2.80 2.52 -6.36
N CYS A 23 2.76 1.28 -5.84
CA CYS A 23 2.40 1.01 -4.45
C CYS A 23 3.41 1.63 -3.47
N LEU A 24 4.72 1.54 -3.76
CA LEU A 24 5.77 2.07 -2.88
C LEU A 24 5.82 3.59 -2.83
N PHE A 25 5.51 4.26 -3.96
CA PHE A 25 5.60 5.71 -4.11
C PHE A 25 4.23 6.41 -4.07
N ALA A 26 3.12 5.71 -3.87
CA ALA A 26 1.83 6.36 -3.67
C ALA A 26 1.91 7.32 -2.48
N GLY A 27 1.39 8.54 -2.64
CA GLY A 27 1.44 9.57 -1.59
C GLY A 27 2.70 10.45 -1.59
N THR A 28 3.68 10.18 -2.47
CA THR A 28 4.95 10.95 -2.49
C THR A 28 4.73 12.46 -2.67
N ASN A 29 3.66 12.87 -3.36
CA ASN A 29 3.29 14.27 -3.49
C ASN A 29 1.76 14.38 -3.40
N LYS A 30 1.27 15.61 -3.16
CA LYS A 30 -0.17 15.93 -3.04
C LYS A 30 -1.02 15.39 -4.20
N THR A 31 -0.44 15.31 -5.40
CA THR A 31 -1.14 14.88 -6.63
C THR A 31 -0.84 13.43 -7.01
N PHE A 32 0.26 12.85 -6.52
CA PHE A 32 0.72 11.55 -6.98
C PHE A 32 0.04 10.42 -6.23
N LEU A 33 -1.01 9.85 -6.82
CA LEU A 33 -1.77 8.72 -6.29
C LEU A 33 -2.25 8.90 -4.84
N GLU A 34 -2.65 10.11 -4.43
CA GLU A 34 -3.11 10.35 -3.05
C GLU A 34 -4.31 9.47 -2.68
N ASP A 35 -5.23 9.25 -3.62
CA ASP A 35 -6.39 8.37 -3.46
C ASP A 35 -6.02 6.88 -3.22
N TYR A 36 -4.76 6.51 -3.39
CA TYR A 36 -4.21 5.18 -3.13
C TYR A 36 -3.56 5.12 -1.75
N SER A 37 -4.19 5.69 -0.73
CA SER A 37 -3.80 5.46 0.67
C SER A 37 -4.15 4.06 1.13
N ILE A 38 -3.50 3.57 2.17
CA ILE A 38 -3.80 2.31 2.85
C ILE A 38 -5.00 2.50 3.78
N VAL A 39 -4.98 3.59 4.56
CA VAL A 39 -6.05 4.02 5.46
C VAL A 39 -6.19 5.53 5.35
N THR A 40 -7.43 6.02 5.31
CA THR A 40 -7.74 7.45 5.49
C THR A 40 -8.46 7.62 6.82
N LEU A 41 -7.94 8.49 7.68
CA LEU A 41 -8.62 8.98 8.87
C LEU A 41 -9.42 10.23 8.53
N ASN A 42 -10.62 10.34 9.09
CA ASN A 42 -11.45 11.52 9.07
C ASN A 42 -11.61 12.03 10.50
N THR A 43 -11.20 13.29 10.70
CA THR A 43 -11.13 14.01 11.97
C THR A 43 -12.01 15.26 11.98
N SER A 44 -12.79 15.49 10.91
CA SER A 44 -13.67 16.67 10.77
C SER A 44 -14.77 16.82 11.83
N ARG A 45 -15.06 15.76 12.60
CA ARG A 45 -16.06 15.77 13.69
C ARG A 45 -15.45 15.60 15.06
N LEU A 46 -14.14 15.79 15.17
CA LEU A 46 -13.43 15.64 16.45
C LEU A 46 -14.06 16.56 17.50
N GLY A 47 -14.34 16.01 18.69
CA GLY A 47 -15.03 16.73 19.77
C GLY A 47 -16.53 16.42 19.90
N GLN A 48 -17.11 15.61 19.01
CA GLN A 48 -18.54 15.26 19.06
C GLN A 48 -18.99 14.66 20.41
N SER A 49 -18.15 13.83 21.06
CA SER A 49 -18.46 13.27 22.38
C SER A 49 -18.56 14.31 23.49
N ALA A 50 -17.77 15.38 23.39
CA ALA A 50 -17.69 16.43 24.40
C ALA A 50 -18.99 17.25 24.42
N LEU A 51 -19.54 17.56 23.25
CA LEU A 51 -20.84 18.26 23.12
C LEU A 51 -22.02 17.45 23.70
N ASN A 52 -21.99 16.13 23.55
CA ASN A 52 -23.04 15.26 24.11
C ASN A 52 -22.90 15.05 25.63
N THR A 53 -21.73 15.31 26.19
CA THR A 53 -21.44 15.09 27.61
C THR A 53 -21.52 16.41 28.37
N SER A 54 -22.72 16.99 28.47
CA SER A 54 -22.97 18.15 29.33
C SER A 54 -22.98 17.73 30.81
N ARG A 55 -21.81 17.48 31.42
CA ARG A 55 -21.68 17.37 32.88
C ARG A 55 -20.29 17.78 33.38
N SER A 56 -20.23 18.96 34.01
CA SER A 56 -19.39 19.33 35.16
C SER A 56 -18.03 18.62 35.25
N SER A 57 -17.13 18.91 34.32
CA SER A 57 -15.72 18.53 34.44
C SER A 57 -14.84 19.76 34.24
N ASP A 58 -13.86 19.96 35.13
CA ASP A 58 -12.84 21.01 35.07
C ASP A 58 -11.82 20.79 33.93
N ASN A 59 -12.19 20.07 32.86
CA ASN A 59 -11.27 19.73 31.79
C ASN A 59 -11.14 20.90 30.79
N PRO A 60 -9.91 21.44 30.60
CA PRO A 60 -9.67 22.58 29.71
C PRO A 60 -10.19 22.40 28.27
N PHE A 61 -10.24 21.14 27.81
CA PHE A 61 -10.74 20.77 26.49
C PHE A 61 -12.23 21.04 26.30
N ILE A 62 -13.08 20.72 27.29
CA ILE A 62 -14.54 20.94 27.19
C ILE A 62 -14.85 22.43 27.34
N SER A 63 -14.18 23.14 28.26
CA SER A 63 -14.38 24.59 28.41
C SER A 63 -14.05 25.38 27.14
N PHE A 64 -13.04 24.93 26.38
CA PHE A 64 -12.67 25.57 25.12
C PHE A 64 -13.71 25.27 24.02
N ILE A 65 -14.19 24.03 23.93
CA ILE A 65 -15.29 23.65 23.02
C ILE A 65 -16.54 24.49 23.32
N ASP A 66 -16.97 24.57 24.58
CA ASP A 66 -18.16 25.32 24.97
C ASP A 66 -18.05 26.81 24.60
N ASN A 67 -16.87 27.42 24.76
CA ASN A 67 -16.63 28.81 24.34
C ASN A 67 -16.78 29.01 22.82
N VAL A 68 -16.24 28.09 22.01
CA VAL A 68 -16.33 28.15 20.55
C VAL A 68 -17.77 27.90 20.08
N THR A 69 -18.42 26.86 20.59
CA THR A 69 -19.78 26.46 20.18
C THR A 69 -20.86 27.46 20.60
N ASN A 70 -20.72 28.14 21.76
CA ASN A 70 -21.71 29.14 22.19
C ASN A 70 -21.71 30.42 21.33
N THR A 71 -20.67 30.64 20.50
CA THR A 71 -20.53 31.86 19.70
C THR A 71 -21.24 31.74 18.33
N ILE A 72 -21.57 30.53 17.88
CA ILE A 72 -22.10 30.24 16.53
C ILE A 72 -23.24 29.23 16.67
N SER A 73 -24.47 29.56 16.25
CA SER A 73 -25.61 28.64 16.36
C SER A 73 -26.37 28.54 15.04
N SER A 74 -26.15 27.44 14.30
CA SER A 74 -27.15 26.83 13.40
C SER A 74 -26.79 25.43 12.90
N ASP A 75 -25.50 25.02 12.89
CA ASP A 75 -25.07 23.71 12.36
C ASP A 75 -23.95 23.05 13.21
N ILE A 76 -24.29 22.04 14.00
CA ILE A 76 -23.33 21.33 14.90
C ILE A 76 -22.11 20.78 14.12
N ASN A 77 -22.30 20.35 12.87
CA ASN A 77 -21.20 19.83 12.05
C ASN A 77 -20.24 20.95 11.58
N SER A 78 -20.73 22.18 11.37
CA SER A 78 -19.84 23.30 11.07
C SER A 78 -19.04 23.70 12.30
N ASP A 79 -19.66 23.62 13.48
CA ASP A 79 -19.04 24.03 14.75
C ASP A 79 -17.92 23.06 15.17
N LEU A 80 -18.14 21.75 15.00
CA LEU A 80 -17.09 20.74 15.23
C LEU A 80 -15.93 20.88 14.24
N ASN A 81 -16.24 21.23 12.98
CA ASN A 81 -15.22 21.44 11.97
C ASN A 81 -14.40 22.71 12.22
N SER A 82 -15.05 23.82 12.62
CA SER A 82 -14.33 25.05 13.00
C SER A 82 -13.48 24.82 14.24
N PHE A 83 -14.00 24.08 15.21
CA PHE A 83 -13.23 23.69 16.39
C PHE A 83 -11.96 22.89 16.03
N ALA A 84 -12.08 21.86 15.18
CA ALA A 84 -10.92 21.09 14.73
C ALA A 84 -9.88 21.98 14.03
N LYS A 85 -10.34 22.94 13.21
CA LYS A 85 -9.49 23.91 12.53
C LYS A 85 -8.82 24.91 13.47
N ASP A 86 -9.52 25.37 14.50
CA ASP A 86 -8.96 26.27 15.52
C ASP A 86 -7.85 25.57 16.33
N LEU A 87 -7.97 24.26 16.52
CA LEU A 87 -6.91 23.40 17.06
C LEU A 87 -5.76 23.14 16.06
N GLY A 88 -5.87 23.60 14.81
CA GLY A 88 -4.89 23.36 13.74
C GLY A 88 -4.99 21.98 13.11
N LEU A 89 -6.06 21.23 13.36
CA LEU A 89 -6.23 19.89 12.80
C LEU A 89 -6.84 19.94 11.40
N HIS A 90 -6.38 19.02 10.56
CA HIS A 90 -6.92 18.81 9.22
C HIS A 90 -8.18 17.92 9.27
N ASP A 91 -9.04 17.99 8.24
CA ASP A 91 -10.27 17.19 8.19
C ASP A 91 -9.99 15.71 7.93
N PHE A 92 -8.89 15.40 7.23
CA PHE A 92 -8.48 14.04 6.97
C PHE A 92 -6.96 13.87 6.94
N TYR A 93 -6.54 12.64 7.23
CA TYR A 93 -5.16 12.17 7.12
C TYR A 93 -5.14 10.85 6.35
N SER A 94 -4.54 10.83 5.18
CA SER A 94 -4.39 9.65 4.32
C SER A 94 -3.00 9.06 4.49
N ALA A 95 -2.91 7.85 5.05
CA ALA A 95 -1.65 7.16 5.30
C ALA A 95 -1.30 6.23 4.13
N HIS A 96 -0.09 6.37 3.60
CA HIS A 96 0.49 5.55 2.55
C HIS A 96 1.62 4.69 3.13
N LEU A 97 2.37 4.00 2.26
CA LEU A 97 3.38 3.05 2.73
C LEU A 97 4.60 3.74 3.37
N ARG A 98 4.91 4.98 2.96
CA ARG A 98 6.15 5.70 3.35
C ARG A 98 5.92 7.07 3.97
N ASP A 99 4.68 7.54 3.92
CA ASP A 99 4.29 8.88 4.32
C ASP A 99 2.79 8.90 4.67
N TYR A 100 2.33 10.08 5.06
CA TYR A 100 0.93 10.42 5.10
C TYR A 100 0.72 11.80 4.46
N CYS A 101 -0.46 12.02 3.91
CA CYS A 101 -0.93 13.32 3.48
C CYS A 101 -2.09 13.78 4.34
N GLU A 102 -2.28 15.10 4.41
CA GLU A 102 -3.32 15.74 5.20
C GLU A 102 -4.00 16.84 4.38
N GLY A 103 -5.23 17.16 4.75
CA GLY A 103 -6.02 18.11 3.98
C GLY A 103 -7.41 18.37 4.52
N TYR A 104 -8.14 19.19 3.77
CA TYR A 104 -9.51 19.59 4.08
C TYR A 104 -10.47 19.07 3.03
N TYR A 105 -11.72 18.81 3.42
CA TYR A 105 -12.77 18.49 2.47
C TYR A 105 -13.38 19.77 1.89
N THR A 106 -13.59 19.79 0.58
CA THR A 106 -14.21 20.91 -0.13
C THR A 106 -15.51 20.47 -0.81
N PRO A 107 -16.57 21.29 -0.81
CA PRO A 107 -16.71 22.58 -0.12
C PRO A 107 -16.94 22.46 1.40
N GLY A 108 -17.14 21.24 1.91
CA GLY A 108 -17.26 20.98 3.35
C GLY A 108 -17.11 19.49 3.67
N PRO A 109 -16.90 19.13 4.95
CA PRO A 109 -16.56 17.77 5.36
C PRO A 109 -17.75 16.82 5.50
N VAL A 110 -18.96 17.35 5.58
CA VAL A 110 -20.17 16.58 5.90
C VAL A 110 -21.26 16.88 4.89
N PRO A 111 -21.90 15.86 4.29
CA PRO A 111 -23.05 16.08 3.43
C PRO A 111 -24.23 16.60 4.26
N ASN A 112 -24.95 17.59 3.73
CA ASN A 112 -26.14 18.17 4.34
C ASN A 112 -27.27 18.25 3.28
N ALA A 113 -28.39 18.90 3.61
CA ALA A 113 -29.54 18.99 2.70
C ALA A 113 -29.23 19.63 1.34
N THR A 114 -28.18 20.46 1.26
CA THR A 114 -27.75 21.18 0.04
C THR A 114 -26.46 20.62 -0.56
N LEU A 115 -25.68 19.83 0.19
CA LEU A 115 -24.39 19.27 -0.19
C LEU A 115 -24.45 17.75 -0.26
N SER A 116 -24.40 17.22 -1.48
CA SER A 116 -24.34 15.77 -1.71
C SER A 116 -22.97 15.19 -1.34
N LYS A 117 -22.94 13.92 -0.95
CA LYS A 117 -21.68 13.18 -0.70
C LYS A 117 -20.75 13.15 -1.92
N HIS A 118 -21.31 13.17 -3.13
CA HIS A 118 -20.52 13.11 -4.38
C HIS A 118 -19.81 14.43 -4.72
N SER A 119 -20.30 15.55 -4.19
CA SER A 119 -19.68 16.88 -4.35
C SER A 119 -18.62 17.18 -3.31
N ILE A 120 -18.36 16.25 -2.37
CA ILE A 120 -17.31 16.39 -1.37
C ILE A 120 -16.03 15.77 -1.92
N HIS A 121 -15.01 16.61 -2.08
CA HIS A 121 -13.71 16.22 -2.59
C HIS A 121 -12.64 16.46 -1.53
N LYS A 122 -11.59 15.64 -1.56
CA LYS A 122 -10.40 15.86 -0.74
C LYS A 122 -9.54 16.95 -1.38
N ASN A 123 -9.19 17.96 -0.61
CA ASN A 123 -8.18 18.94 -0.97
C ASN A 123 -6.94 18.73 -0.10
N VAL A 124 -5.90 18.15 -0.70
CA VAL A 124 -4.66 17.79 -0.01
C VAL A 124 -3.79 19.03 0.18
N THR A 125 -3.52 19.40 1.42
CA THR A 125 -2.78 20.62 1.77
C THR A 125 -1.30 20.37 1.94
N ALA A 126 -0.92 19.25 2.57
CA ALA A 126 0.46 18.90 2.86
C ALA A 126 0.65 17.38 2.89
N CYS A 127 1.90 16.94 2.74
CA CYS A 127 2.30 15.55 2.96
C CYS A 127 3.58 15.56 3.80
N SER A 128 3.73 14.54 4.63
CA SER A 128 4.91 14.33 5.47
C SER A 128 6.13 13.92 4.63
N ASN A 129 7.32 14.09 5.18
CA ASN A 129 8.55 13.61 4.54
C ASN A 129 8.57 12.08 4.41
N HIS A 130 9.00 11.59 3.24
CA HIS A 130 9.12 10.15 2.97
C HIS A 130 10.17 9.52 3.87
N THR A 131 9.72 8.67 4.79
CA THR A 131 10.60 8.01 5.76
C THR A 131 10.68 6.52 5.45
N ALA A 132 11.90 5.97 5.40
CA ALA A 132 12.07 4.52 5.33
C ALA A 132 11.52 3.89 6.62
N THR A 133 10.73 2.82 6.53
CA THR A 133 10.09 2.19 7.70
C THR A 133 9.17 3.13 8.49
N PHE A 134 8.51 4.06 7.78
CA PHE A 134 7.49 4.94 8.34
C PHE A 134 6.41 4.13 9.07
N ASN A 135 6.00 4.61 10.24
CA ASN A 135 4.82 4.13 10.94
C ASN A 135 3.86 5.30 11.12
N PHE A 136 2.60 5.06 10.77
CA PHE A 136 1.57 6.07 10.96
C PHE A 136 1.03 5.94 12.37
N ASP A 137 1.45 6.86 13.25
CA ASP A 137 0.85 7.05 14.57
C ASP A 137 -0.06 8.27 14.55
N PRO A 138 -1.40 8.08 14.49
CA PRO A 138 -2.36 9.17 14.48
C PRO A 138 -2.21 10.11 15.69
N ARG A 139 -1.80 9.58 16.86
CA ARG A 139 -1.68 10.40 18.07
C ARG A 139 -0.49 11.34 17.97
N ALA A 140 0.65 10.84 17.50
CA ALA A 140 1.84 11.64 17.32
C ALA A 140 1.63 12.74 16.26
N VAL A 141 0.89 12.43 15.19
CA VAL A 141 0.54 13.40 14.14
C VAL A 141 -0.37 14.49 14.72
N LEU A 142 -1.47 14.12 15.37
CA LEU A 142 -2.41 15.10 15.92
C LEU A 142 -1.79 15.95 17.04
N GLN A 143 -0.97 15.36 17.91
CA GLN A 143 -0.28 16.11 18.97
C GLN A 143 0.75 17.10 18.41
N ARG A 144 1.41 16.75 17.29
CA ARG A 144 2.34 17.67 16.62
C ARG A 144 1.60 18.91 16.11
N GLU A 145 0.45 18.72 15.46
CA GLU A 145 -0.37 19.82 14.95
C GLU A 145 -0.90 20.71 16.07
N LEU A 146 -1.37 20.11 17.18
CA LEU A 146 -1.79 20.87 18.37
C LEU A 146 -0.67 21.72 18.97
N ASN A 147 0.53 21.16 19.07
CA ASN A 147 1.68 21.89 19.57
C ASN A 147 2.07 23.02 18.62
N ALA A 148 1.99 22.79 17.30
CA ALA A 148 2.30 23.79 16.27
C ALA A 148 1.26 24.93 16.24
N SER A 149 0.00 24.65 16.56
CA SER A 149 -1.08 25.63 16.64
C SER A 149 -1.08 26.46 17.93
N GLY A 150 -0.16 26.19 18.87
CA GLY A 150 -0.03 26.90 20.15
C GLY A 150 -0.88 26.31 21.28
N HIS A 151 -1.59 25.21 21.05
CA HIS A 151 -2.47 24.54 22.02
C HIS A 151 -1.78 23.38 22.76
N SER A 152 -0.51 23.58 23.15
CA SER A 152 0.32 22.56 23.84
C SER A 152 -0.18 22.16 25.24
N ASN A 153 -1.09 22.94 25.82
CA ASN A 153 -1.76 22.65 27.09
C ASN A 153 -2.85 21.58 26.96
N ILE A 154 -3.23 21.19 25.75
CA ILE A 154 -4.20 20.14 25.47
C ILE A 154 -3.44 18.87 25.10
N ASN A 155 -3.49 17.87 25.99
CA ASN A 155 -2.89 16.57 25.72
C ASN A 155 -3.95 15.60 25.23
N LEU A 156 -3.79 15.10 24.00
CA LEU A 156 -4.68 14.09 23.41
C LEU A 156 -4.67 12.76 24.17
N THR A 157 -3.72 12.57 25.09
CA THR A 157 -3.68 11.42 26.00
C THR A 157 -4.70 11.49 27.14
N ASP A 158 -5.30 12.66 27.40
CA ASP A 158 -6.34 12.83 28.43
C ASP A 158 -7.70 12.29 27.97
N LEU A 159 -7.87 12.10 26.66
CA LEU A 159 -8.84 11.14 26.15
C LEU A 159 -8.35 9.77 26.62
N LYS A 160 -8.99 9.19 27.64
CA LYS A 160 -8.70 7.85 28.18
C LYS A 160 -8.83 6.77 27.10
N TRP A 161 -7.87 6.70 26.18
CA TRP A 161 -7.86 5.75 25.10
C TRP A 161 -7.63 4.35 25.69
N PRO A 162 -8.44 3.36 25.32
CA PRO A 162 -8.28 2.01 25.84
C PRO A 162 -6.92 1.42 25.44
N GLU A 163 -6.32 0.62 26.32
CA GLU A 163 -5.04 -0.09 26.14
C GLU A 163 -4.98 -0.93 24.84
N ALA A 164 -6.15 -1.34 24.32
CA ALA A 164 -6.29 -2.02 23.04
C ALA A 164 -5.76 -1.19 21.85
N ILE A 165 -5.82 0.14 21.94
CA ILE A 165 -5.30 1.04 20.90
C ILE A 165 -3.78 1.07 20.96
N ASP A 166 -3.17 1.03 22.13
CA ASP A 166 -1.70 1.01 22.27
C ASP A 166 -1.13 -0.28 21.69
N LYS A 167 -1.72 -1.43 22.03
CA LYS A 167 -1.35 -2.73 21.44
C LYS A 167 -1.57 -2.74 19.94
N GLY A 168 -2.67 -2.15 19.47
CA GLY A 168 -2.98 -1.99 18.06
C GLY A 168 -1.95 -1.12 17.32
N LEU A 169 -1.54 0.01 17.88
CA LEU A 169 -0.56 0.93 17.31
C LEU A 169 0.84 0.30 17.27
N HIS A 170 1.24 -0.45 18.29
CA HIS A 170 2.51 -1.19 18.27
C HIS A 170 2.52 -2.30 17.21
N ALA A 171 1.45 -3.10 17.12
CA ALA A 171 1.31 -4.12 16.09
C ALA A 171 1.26 -3.51 14.68
N LEU A 172 0.58 -2.37 14.53
CA LEU A 172 0.50 -1.60 13.29
C LEU A 172 1.88 -1.09 12.87
N ALA A 173 2.64 -0.50 13.79
CA ALA A 173 3.99 -0.03 13.52
C ALA A 173 4.89 -1.19 13.05
N ALA A 174 4.87 -2.33 13.74
CA ALA A 174 5.64 -3.50 13.32
C ALA A 174 5.21 -3.99 11.93
N ALA A 175 3.90 -4.06 11.66
CA ALA A 175 3.36 -4.50 10.38
C ALA A 175 3.72 -3.54 9.23
N GLN A 176 3.65 -2.22 9.42
CA GLN A 176 4.03 -1.23 8.41
C GLN A 176 5.53 -1.30 8.07
N LYS A 177 6.39 -1.42 9.09
CA LYS A 177 7.84 -1.59 8.87
C LYS A 177 8.15 -2.87 8.10
N ALA A 178 7.56 -4.01 8.51
CA ALA A 178 7.73 -5.29 7.83
C ALA A 178 7.23 -5.22 6.37
N THR A 179 6.08 -4.59 6.16
CA THR A 179 5.49 -4.39 4.83
C THR A 179 6.42 -3.60 3.93
N PHE A 180 6.95 -2.46 4.39
CA PHE A 180 7.88 -1.64 3.61
C PHE A 180 9.09 -2.45 3.15
N VAL A 181 9.71 -3.22 4.06
CA VAL A 181 10.84 -4.10 3.73
C VAL A 181 10.45 -5.16 2.71
N LEU A 182 9.29 -5.80 2.87
CA LEU A 182 8.81 -6.83 1.94
C LEU A 182 8.53 -6.26 0.54
N TYR A 183 7.98 -5.06 0.41
CA TYR A 183 7.84 -4.40 -0.91
C TYR A 183 9.20 -4.10 -1.54
N CYS A 184 10.19 -3.63 -0.77
CA CYS A 184 11.53 -3.40 -1.30
C CYS A 184 12.17 -4.70 -1.81
N VAL A 185 12.05 -5.79 -1.05
CA VAL A 185 12.52 -7.12 -1.46
C VAL A 185 11.78 -7.61 -2.70
N ALA A 186 10.45 -7.47 -2.73
CA ALA A 186 9.63 -7.83 -3.89
C ALA A 186 10.05 -7.05 -5.14
N ILE A 187 10.17 -5.73 -5.07
CA ILE A 187 10.59 -4.88 -6.20
C ILE A 187 11.96 -5.27 -6.72
N ALA A 188 12.93 -5.55 -5.83
CA ALA A 188 14.26 -6.01 -6.22
C ALA A 188 14.21 -7.37 -6.93
N LEU A 189 13.41 -8.32 -6.41
CA LEU A 189 13.24 -9.64 -7.01
C LEU A 189 12.50 -9.58 -8.35
N ILE A 190 11.46 -8.74 -8.48
CA ILE A 190 10.74 -8.51 -9.75
C ILE A 190 11.68 -7.86 -10.78
N GLY A 191 12.50 -6.90 -10.36
CA GLY A 191 13.52 -6.30 -11.23
C GLY A 191 14.56 -7.32 -11.69
N LEU A 192 15.03 -8.18 -10.79
CA LEU A 192 15.93 -9.29 -11.13
C LEU A 192 15.27 -10.29 -12.09
N ALA A 193 14.03 -10.69 -11.83
CA ALA A 193 13.22 -11.54 -12.71
C ALA A 193 13.10 -10.95 -14.11
N LEU A 194 12.84 -9.64 -14.22
CA LEU A 194 12.78 -8.95 -15.51
C LEU A 194 14.10 -9.01 -16.26
N LEU A 195 15.23 -8.78 -15.59
CA LEU A 195 16.55 -8.86 -16.20
C LEU A 195 16.88 -10.29 -16.65
N LEU A 196 16.58 -11.30 -15.83
CA LEU A 196 16.77 -12.70 -16.16
C LEU A 196 15.90 -13.14 -17.34
N ALA A 197 14.65 -12.66 -17.41
CA ALA A 197 13.77 -12.90 -18.53
C ALA A 197 14.33 -12.31 -19.83
N ILE A 198 14.89 -11.10 -19.80
CA ILE A 198 15.53 -10.49 -20.98
C ILE A 198 16.77 -11.31 -21.41
N VAL A 199 17.63 -11.70 -20.47
CA VAL A 199 18.84 -12.50 -20.76
C VAL A 199 18.46 -13.86 -21.35
N SER A 200 17.38 -14.49 -20.86
CA SER A 200 16.92 -15.78 -21.36
C SER A 200 16.53 -15.78 -22.84
N VAL A 201 16.16 -14.63 -23.41
CA VAL A 201 15.86 -14.50 -24.86
C VAL A 201 17.09 -14.74 -25.73
N PHE A 202 18.29 -14.44 -25.21
CA PHE A 202 19.55 -14.58 -25.94
C PHE A 202 20.26 -15.90 -25.62
N PHE A 203 20.03 -16.47 -24.44
CA PHE A 203 20.72 -17.64 -23.95
C PHE A 203 19.73 -18.76 -23.61
N ASP A 204 19.55 -19.68 -24.57
CA ASP A 204 18.74 -20.89 -24.37
C ASP A 204 19.47 -21.87 -23.45
N GLY A 205 18.86 -22.23 -22.32
CA GLY A 205 19.44 -23.19 -21.39
C GLY A 205 18.51 -23.59 -20.25
N ARG A 206 18.51 -24.88 -19.90
CA ARG A 206 17.67 -25.45 -18.83
C ARG A 206 17.90 -24.81 -17.46
N ILE A 207 19.13 -24.36 -17.18
CA ILE A 207 19.47 -23.67 -15.93
C ILE A 207 18.84 -22.28 -15.90
N SER A 208 18.81 -21.57 -17.03
CA SER A 208 18.18 -20.25 -17.17
C SER A 208 16.69 -20.33 -16.85
N ALA A 209 15.99 -21.33 -17.39
CA ALA A 209 14.57 -21.56 -17.11
C ALA A 209 14.30 -21.84 -15.62
N PHE A 210 15.11 -22.70 -14.98
CA PHE A 210 14.98 -23.01 -13.56
C PHE A 210 15.23 -21.79 -12.66
N VAL A 211 16.25 -20.98 -12.96
CA VAL A 211 16.55 -19.76 -12.21
C VAL A 211 15.44 -18.73 -12.34
N ASN A 212 14.88 -18.53 -13.54
CA ASN A 212 13.72 -17.65 -13.75
C ASN A 212 12.52 -18.10 -12.91
N VAL A 213 12.16 -19.40 -12.96
CA VAL A 213 11.07 -19.94 -12.12
C VAL A 213 11.32 -19.66 -10.64
N LEU A 214 12.52 -19.93 -10.14
CA LEU A 214 12.83 -19.74 -8.72
C LEU A 214 12.68 -18.27 -8.30
N VAL A 215 13.26 -17.34 -9.07
CA VAL A 215 13.20 -15.90 -8.75
C VAL A 215 11.79 -15.37 -8.86
N ASP A 216 11.02 -15.79 -9.86
CA ASP A 216 9.61 -15.39 -10.04
C ASP A 216 8.73 -15.84 -8.88
N TRP A 217 8.89 -17.07 -8.40
CA TRP A 217 8.15 -17.55 -7.24
C TRP A 217 8.54 -16.81 -5.96
N LEU A 218 9.83 -16.51 -5.77
CA LEU A 218 10.28 -15.69 -4.64
C LEU A 218 9.68 -14.28 -4.70
N ALA A 219 9.66 -13.66 -5.89
CA ALA A 219 9.04 -12.36 -6.13
C ALA A 219 7.54 -12.39 -5.83
N PHE A 220 6.82 -13.39 -6.34
CA PHE A 220 5.39 -13.61 -6.11
C PHE A 220 5.08 -13.78 -4.62
N LEU A 221 5.84 -14.60 -3.90
CA LEU A 221 5.64 -14.80 -2.46
C LEU A 221 5.92 -13.52 -1.67
N ALA A 222 6.97 -12.78 -2.02
CA ALA A 222 7.29 -11.51 -1.36
C ALA A 222 6.19 -10.46 -1.54
N ILE A 223 5.72 -10.23 -2.78
CA ILE A 223 4.66 -9.24 -3.06
C ILE A 223 3.30 -9.69 -2.51
N GLY A 224 3.02 -11.00 -2.54
CA GLY A 224 1.79 -11.58 -2.00
C GLY A 224 1.72 -11.45 -0.47
N LEU A 225 2.82 -11.73 0.23
CA LEU A 225 2.91 -11.54 1.68
C LEU A 225 2.77 -10.06 2.05
N ALA A 226 3.46 -9.16 1.34
CA ALA A 226 3.33 -7.72 1.56
C ALA A 226 1.86 -7.25 1.39
N SER A 227 1.20 -7.67 0.31
CA SER A 227 -0.21 -7.37 0.02
C SER A 227 -1.16 -7.88 1.10
N ALA A 228 -0.90 -9.09 1.62
CA ALA A 228 -1.69 -9.68 2.69
C ALA A 228 -1.57 -8.89 4.00
N ILE A 229 -0.34 -8.49 4.37
CA ILE A 229 -0.11 -7.69 5.59
C ILE A 229 -0.77 -6.31 5.46
N VAL A 230 -0.63 -5.61 4.32
CA VAL A 230 -1.32 -4.33 4.11
C VAL A 230 -2.83 -4.47 4.20
N THR A 231 -3.39 -5.55 3.62
CA THR A 231 -4.82 -5.81 3.68
C THR A 231 -5.27 -5.99 5.13
N ALA A 232 -4.52 -6.76 5.92
CA ALA A 232 -4.79 -6.95 7.35
C ALA A 232 -4.71 -5.63 8.12
N VAL A 233 -3.67 -4.82 7.86
CA VAL A 233 -3.50 -3.48 8.43
C VAL A 233 -4.69 -2.59 8.10
N ALA A 234 -5.06 -2.45 6.82
CA ALA A 234 -6.14 -1.58 6.39
C ALA A 234 -7.48 -1.95 7.03
N VAL A 235 -7.79 -3.25 7.12
CA VAL A 235 -9.03 -3.75 7.73
C VAL A 235 -9.01 -3.61 9.25
N LYS A 236 -7.93 -4.02 9.92
CA LYS A 236 -7.86 -3.98 11.39
C LYS A 236 -7.76 -2.55 11.92
N ALA A 237 -6.96 -1.70 11.29
CA ALA A 237 -6.86 -0.29 11.67
C ALA A 237 -8.21 0.41 11.50
N SER A 238 -8.88 0.27 10.35
CA SER A 238 -10.20 0.90 10.15
C SER A 238 -11.25 0.37 11.12
N HIS A 239 -11.27 -0.93 11.40
CA HIS A 239 -12.21 -1.51 12.36
C HIS A 239 -11.98 -1.00 13.79
N VAL A 240 -10.73 -1.03 14.28
CA VAL A 240 -10.39 -0.59 15.64
C VAL A 240 -10.66 0.91 15.81
N ILE A 241 -10.26 1.72 14.83
CA ILE A 241 -10.48 3.16 14.88
C ILE A 241 -11.95 3.51 14.79
N ASN A 242 -12.75 2.84 13.95
CA ASN A 242 -14.20 3.09 13.93
C ASN A 242 -14.87 2.64 15.23
N HIS A 243 -14.41 1.54 15.84
CA HIS A 243 -15.01 1.04 17.07
C HIS A 243 -14.83 2.01 18.25
N TYR A 244 -13.63 2.59 18.41
CA TYR A 244 -13.33 3.50 19.52
C TYR A 244 -13.42 4.98 19.17
N GLY A 245 -13.22 5.33 17.91
CA GLY A 245 -13.17 6.71 17.41
C GLY A 245 -14.55 7.31 17.14
N ASN A 246 -15.57 6.49 16.85
CA ASN A 246 -16.91 7.00 16.55
C ASN A 246 -17.53 7.80 17.71
N SER A 247 -17.18 7.50 18.96
CA SER A 247 -17.65 8.28 20.11
C SER A 247 -17.11 9.71 20.07
N VAL A 248 -15.82 9.86 19.75
CA VAL A 248 -15.11 11.16 19.71
C VAL A 248 -15.15 11.86 18.36
N GLY A 249 -15.86 11.29 17.38
CA GLY A 249 -16.02 11.85 16.04
C GLY A 249 -14.83 11.61 15.10
N VAL A 250 -14.02 10.58 15.36
CA VAL A 250 -12.94 10.12 14.49
C VAL A 250 -13.36 8.83 13.79
N SER A 251 -13.19 8.78 12.47
CA SER A 251 -13.48 7.57 11.69
C SER A 251 -12.34 7.23 10.74
N ALA A 252 -12.25 5.97 10.32
CA ALA A 252 -11.23 5.48 9.43
C ALA A 252 -11.84 4.66 8.29
N SER A 253 -11.37 4.88 7.07
CA SER A 253 -11.73 4.12 5.88
C SER A 253 -10.51 3.39 5.33
N LYS A 254 -10.69 2.13 4.94
CA LYS A 254 -9.68 1.39 4.17
C LYS A 254 -9.56 1.97 2.75
N GLY A 255 -8.36 1.99 2.20
CA GLY A 255 -8.14 2.46 0.83
C GLY A 255 -8.34 1.37 -0.22
N GLY A 256 -9.55 1.33 -0.79
CA GLY A 256 -9.89 0.32 -1.79
C GLY A 256 -9.00 0.35 -3.04
N LYS A 257 -8.64 1.55 -3.52
CA LYS A 257 -7.80 1.71 -4.72
C LYS A 257 -6.39 1.13 -4.53
N PHE A 258 -5.77 1.36 -3.37
CA PHE A 258 -4.47 0.75 -3.04
C PHE A 258 -4.56 -0.78 -2.97
N LEU A 259 -5.60 -1.30 -2.30
CA LEU A 259 -5.80 -2.75 -2.20
C LEU A 259 -5.96 -3.40 -3.58
N ILE A 260 -6.74 -2.79 -4.47
CA ILE A 260 -6.85 -3.27 -5.87
C ILE A 260 -5.47 -3.24 -6.54
N LEU A 261 -4.75 -2.13 -6.44
CA LEU A 261 -3.44 -1.96 -7.09
C LEU A 261 -2.45 -3.07 -6.68
N THR A 262 -2.33 -3.35 -5.38
CA THR A 262 -1.37 -4.34 -4.88
C THR A 262 -1.77 -5.78 -5.20
N TRP A 263 -3.06 -6.09 -5.18
CA TRP A 263 -3.54 -7.43 -5.57
C TRP A 263 -3.43 -7.65 -7.08
N VAL A 264 -3.60 -6.61 -7.91
CA VAL A 264 -3.31 -6.68 -9.35
C VAL A 264 -1.83 -6.92 -9.57
N ALA A 265 -0.93 -6.20 -8.89
CA ALA A 265 0.52 -6.46 -8.97
C ALA A 265 0.85 -7.93 -8.62
N THR A 266 0.25 -8.45 -7.56
CA THR A 266 0.40 -9.85 -7.13
C THR A 266 -0.11 -10.85 -8.17
N ALA A 267 -1.28 -10.59 -8.76
CA ALA A 267 -1.86 -11.46 -9.78
C ALA A 267 -1.06 -11.46 -11.09
N VAL A 268 -0.56 -10.30 -11.51
CA VAL A 268 0.33 -10.19 -12.68
C VAL A 268 1.63 -10.94 -12.43
N MET A 269 2.21 -10.84 -11.23
CA MET A 269 3.41 -11.58 -10.87
C MET A 269 3.16 -13.10 -10.83
N LEU A 270 2.01 -13.54 -10.31
CA LEU A 270 1.61 -14.96 -10.36
C LEU A 270 1.50 -15.47 -11.80
N ALA A 271 0.90 -14.68 -12.68
CA ALA A 271 0.79 -15.04 -14.09
C ALA A 271 2.18 -15.21 -14.74
N ALA A 272 3.13 -14.33 -14.45
CA ALA A 272 4.51 -14.46 -14.93
C ALA A 272 5.16 -15.76 -14.43
N SER A 273 5.00 -16.06 -13.14
CA SER A 273 5.50 -17.30 -12.53
C SER A 273 4.93 -18.56 -13.19
N LEU A 274 3.63 -18.55 -13.52
CA LEU A 274 2.97 -19.68 -14.19
C LEU A 274 3.46 -19.89 -15.62
N VAL A 275 3.73 -18.81 -16.37
CA VAL A 275 4.30 -18.91 -17.73
C VAL A 275 5.68 -19.57 -17.67
N TRP A 276 6.55 -19.14 -16.76
CA TRP A 276 7.86 -19.77 -16.58
C TRP A 276 7.77 -21.24 -16.15
N CYS A 277 6.78 -21.61 -15.33
CA CYS A 277 6.53 -22.99 -14.97
C CYS A 277 6.14 -23.84 -16.18
N ALA A 278 5.25 -23.32 -17.03
CA ALA A 278 4.83 -24.01 -18.26
C ALA A 278 6.01 -24.23 -19.20
N ASP A 279 6.87 -23.21 -19.36
CA ASP A 279 8.05 -23.28 -20.22
C ASP A 279 9.05 -24.34 -19.73
N CYS A 280 9.32 -24.37 -18.42
CA CYS A 280 10.16 -25.40 -17.79
C CYS A 280 9.63 -26.83 -18.00
N VAL A 281 8.30 -27.02 -17.99
CA VAL A 281 7.69 -28.36 -18.16
C VAL A 281 7.66 -28.78 -19.62
N VAL A 282 7.42 -27.86 -20.55
CA VAL A 282 7.39 -28.14 -22.00
C VAL A 282 8.78 -28.48 -22.53
N GLU A 283 9.84 -27.80 -22.10
CA GLU A 283 11.22 -28.16 -22.48
C GLU A 283 11.62 -29.59 -22.06
N ARG A 284 11.03 -30.14 -21.00
CA ARG A 284 11.26 -31.53 -20.58
C ARG A 284 10.62 -32.56 -21.52
N LYS A 285 9.61 -32.16 -22.32
CA LYS A 285 8.84 -33.08 -23.17
C LYS A 285 9.35 -33.21 -24.60
N GLU A 286 10.40 -32.50 -25.02
CA GLU A 286 11.08 -32.75 -26.31
C GLU A 286 11.61 -34.20 -26.31
N PRO A 287 11.00 -35.12 -27.08
CA PRO A 287 11.45 -36.50 -27.12
C PRO A 287 12.80 -36.55 -27.82
N LYS A 288 13.74 -37.35 -27.27
CA LYS A 288 14.97 -37.72 -27.97
C LYS A 288 14.60 -38.06 -29.42
N ARG A 289 15.02 -37.22 -30.38
CA ARG A 289 15.04 -37.61 -31.78
C ARG A 289 15.82 -38.93 -31.81
N VAL A 290 15.11 -40.01 -32.07
CA VAL A 290 15.71 -41.30 -32.39
C VAL A 290 16.74 -41.01 -33.47
N ARG A 291 18.02 -41.17 -33.13
CA ARG A 291 19.09 -41.30 -34.11
C ARG A 291 18.74 -42.54 -34.93
N ALA A 292 17.95 -42.36 -35.98
CA ALA A 292 17.79 -43.37 -37.01
C ALA A 292 19.17 -43.53 -37.65
N GLY A 293 19.82 -44.65 -37.33
CA GLY A 293 21.09 -45.01 -37.91
C GLY A 293 21.00 -44.99 -39.43
N LYS A 294 21.93 -44.24 -40.04
CA LYS A 294 22.40 -44.53 -41.39
C LYS A 294 23.91 -44.64 -41.33
N GLY A 295 24.37 -45.73 -40.70
CA GLY A 295 25.65 -46.30 -41.03
C GLY A 295 25.54 -46.86 -42.45
N LYS A 296 25.99 -46.10 -43.44
CA LYS A 296 26.52 -46.66 -44.67
C LYS A 296 28.01 -46.33 -44.69
N GLY A 297 28.76 -47.16 -43.99
CA GLY A 297 30.18 -47.34 -44.27
C GLY A 297 30.30 -48.16 -45.55
N PHE A 298 30.97 -47.60 -46.54
CA PHE A 298 31.90 -48.31 -47.40
C PHE A 298 32.91 -47.27 -47.84
N GLY A 299 33.96 -47.13 -47.02
CA GLY A 299 35.19 -46.43 -47.40
C GLY A 299 35.93 -47.29 -48.41
N GLY A 300 36.39 -46.65 -49.47
CA GLY A 300 37.42 -47.20 -50.34
C GLY A 300 38.75 -47.20 -49.59
N GLU A 301 39.40 -48.36 -49.57
CA GLU A 301 40.75 -48.54 -49.07
C GLU A 301 41.64 -48.83 -50.28
N TYR A 302 42.44 -47.83 -50.65
CA TYR A 302 43.60 -48.00 -51.51
C TYR A 302 44.80 -48.23 -50.61
N GLU A 303 45.38 -49.43 -50.65
CA GLU A 303 46.75 -49.66 -50.17
C GLU A 303 47.56 -50.41 -51.24
N ASN A 304 48.81 -50.00 -51.37
CA ASN A 304 49.75 -50.24 -52.46
C ASN A 304 50.73 -51.38 -52.09
N GLY A 305 51.05 -52.29 -53.04
CA GLY A 305 52.43 -52.76 -53.25
C GLY A 305 52.78 -54.26 -53.13
N ARG A 306 53.47 -54.76 -54.20
CA ARG A 306 54.29 -55.98 -54.36
C ARG A 306 53.54 -57.32 -54.40
N PHE A 307 53.61 -58.14 -55.45
CA PHE A 307 54.71 -58.53 -56.34
C PHE A 307 54.41 -58.38 -57.83
#